data_AF-A0A834GRP3-F1
#
_entry.id   AF-A0A834GRP3-F1
#
_cell.length_a   1.000
_cell.length_b   1.000
_cell.length_c   1.000
_cell.angle_alpha   90.00
_cell.angle_beta   90.00
_cell.angle_gamma   90.00
#
_symmetry.space_group_name_H-M   'P 1'
#
loop_
_entity.id
_entity.type
_entity.pdbx_description
1 polymer ?
#
loop_
_entity_poly.entity_id
_entity_poly.type
_entity_poly.pdbx_seq_one_letter_code
_entity_poly.pdbx_strand_id
1 'polypeptide(L)'
;MRSADNQLGSSILALKSVLGSNVGVVRVLKICGWFLKCDLEKTMAANVEFSKSCRSVLEFVKRVDEMGIDRKSRAFLHGVRTMSSMTVENWELKLELFRRFGFSEEGIVLAFKKSPQAFASQRGKLRRSHRFSLSLQRRAMESNGAEASQIRREIDSLKLSKIEIERRISALESQLRDIEGDGWS
;
A
#
# COMPACT_ATOMS: atom_id res chain seq x y z
N MET A 1 41.98 -4.25 -46.92
CA MET A 1 41.58 -5.25 -45.91
C MET A 1 42.08 -4.97 -44.48
N ARG A 2 42.57 -3.77 -44.10
CA ARG A 2 43.12 -3.49 -42.74
C ARG A 2 42.15 -2.83 -41.76
N SER A 3 40.92 -2.49 -42.16
CA SER A 3 40.02 -1.66 -41.34
C SER A 3 39.05 -2.44 -40.46
N ALA A 4 38.65 -3.65 -40.87
CA ALA A 4 37.69 -4.46 -40.11
C ALA A 4 38.35 -5.14 -38.89
N ASP A 5 39.58 -5.62 -39.04
CA ASP A 5 40.32 -6.29 -37.96
C ASP A 5 40.68 -5.32 -36.82
N ASN A 6 41.01 -4.07 -37.14
CA ASN A 6 41.32 -3.04 -36.14
C ASN A 6 40.07 -2.61 -35.34
N GLN A 7 38.89 -2.54 -35.98
CA GLN A 7 37.64 -2.24 -35.28
C GLN A 7 37.20 -3.38 -34.36
N LEU A 8 37.39 -4.63 -34.76
CA LEU A 8 37.08 -5.80 -33.95
C LEU A 8 37.98 -5.91 -32.70
N GLY A 9 39.27 -5.53 -32.83
CA GLY A 9 40.20 -5.47 -31.71
C GLY A 9 39.77 -4.47 -30.64
N SER A 10 39.50 -3.22 -31.03
CA SER A 10 39.03 -2.16 -30.11
C SER A 10 37.73 -2.55 -29.41
N SER A 11 36.85 -3.23 -30.15
CA SER A 11 35.57 -3.72 -29.70
C SER A 11 35.66 -4.76 -28.59
N ILE A 12 36.55 -5.74 -28.77
CA ILE A 12 36.80 -6.80 -27.78
C ILE A 12 37.46 -6.20 -26.53
N LEU A 13 38.35 -5.21 -26.69
CA LEU A 13 38.98 -4.51 -25.56
C LEU A 13 37.96 -3.71 -24.72
N ALA A 14 37.01 -3.04 -25.37
CA ALA A 14 35.91 -2.35 -24.69
C ALA A 14 34.97 -3.32 -23.95
N LEU A 15 34.62 -4.46 -24.56
CA LEU A 15 33.84 -5.50 -23.88
C LEU A 15 34.60 -6.10 -22.69
N LYS A 16 35.92 -6.26 -22.82
CA LYS A 16 36.78 -6.77 -21.75
C LYS A 16 36.88 -5.78 -20.58
N SER A 17 36.94 -4.48 -20.83
CA SER A 17 36.96 -3.48 -19.74
C SER A 17 35.62 -3.43 -18.98
N VAL A 18 34.50 -3.67 -19.65
CA VAL A 18 33.16 -3.69 -19.05
C VAL A 18 32.88 -4.99 -18.29
N LEU A 19 33.25 -6.14 -18.87
CA LEU A 19 32.90 -7.46 -18.32
C LEU A 19 33.97 -8.04 -17.38
N GLY A 20 35.19 -7.47 -17.39
CA GLY A 20 36.30 -7.87 -16.52
C GLY A 20 36.84 -9.29 -16.74
N SER A 21 36.26 -10.07 -17.67
CA SER A 21 36.65 -11.47 -17.91
C SER A 21 36.46 -11.87 -19.37
N ASN A 22 37.49 -12.53 -19.92
CA ASN A 22 37.49 -13.05 -21.30
C ASN A 22 36.37 -14.09 -21.52
N VAL A 23 36.02 -14.86 -20.49
CA VAL A 23 34.96 -15.88 -20.57
C VAL A 23 33.58 -15.22 -20.73
N GLY A 24 33.37 -14.06 -20.07
CA GLY A 24 32.16 -13.25 -20.23
C GLY A 24 32.02 -12.71 -21.66
N VAL A 25 33.11 -12.21 -22.22
CA VAL A 25 33.18 -11.68 -23.59
C VAL A 25 32.80 -12.76 -24.61
N VAL A 26 33.38 -13.96 -24.51
CA VAL A 26 33.10 -15.07 -25.44
C VAL A 26 31.64 -15.54 -25.36
N ARG A 27 31.04 -15.58 -24.17
CA ARG A 27 29.61 -15.92 -24.02
C ARG A 27 28.71 -14.90 -24.72
N VAL A 28 28.96 -13.61 -24.52
CA VAL A 28 28.15 -12.53 -25.14
C VAL A 28 28.30 -12.55 -26.66
N LEU A 29 29.51 -12.75 -27.18
CA LEU A 29 29.76 -12.86 -28.63
C LEU A 29 29.08 -14.09 -29.26
N LYS A 30 29.01 -15.21 -28.53
CA LYS A 30 28.30 -16.42 -28.99
C LYS A 30 26.78 -16.29 -28.98
N ILE A 31 26.24 -15.50 -28.04
CA ILE A 31 24.79 -15.32 -27.90
C ILE A 31 24.26 -14.35 -28.97
N CYS A 32 25.03 -13.31 -29.34
CA CYS A 32 24.54 -12.25 -30.21
C CYS A 32 25.50 -11.97 -31.39
N GLY A 33 25.33 -12.72 -32.50
CA GLY A 33 26.08 -12.47 -33.75
C GLY A 33 25.85 -11.09 -34.38
N TRP A 34 24.80 -10.37 -33.96
CA TRP A 34 24.52 -8.97 -34.33
C TRP A 34 25.64 -8.01 -33.92
N PHE A 35 26.33 -8.27 -32.82
CA PHE A 35 27.31 -7.34 -32.21
C PHE A 35 28.49 -6.99 -33.12
N LEU A 36 28.77 -7.83 -34.13
CA LEU A 36 29.89 -7.65 -35.06
C LEU A 36 29.54 -6.76 -36.27
N LYS A 37 28.27 -6.33 -36.41
CA LYS A 37 27.78 -5.64 -37.62
C LYS A 37 27.62 -4.13 -37.47
N CYS A 38 27.63 -3.57 -36.25
CA CYS A 38 27.41 -2.15 -36.02
C CYS A 38 28.60 -1.48 -35.35
N ASP A 39 28.84 -0.23 -35.72
CA ASP A 39 29.91 0.62 -35.18
C ASP A 39 29.85 0.69 -33.65
N LEU A 40 30.84 0.06 -33.02
CA LEU A 40 30.68 -0.46 -31.67
C LEU A 40 30.78 0.62 -30.60
N GLU A 41 31.43 1.74 -30.86
CA GLU A 41 31.61 2.80 -29.86
C GLU A 41 30.29 3.52 -29.52
N LYS A 42 29.52 3.90 -30.56
CA LYS A 42 28.19 4.51 -30.39
C LYS A 42 27.18 3.51 -29.83
N THR A 43 27.19 2.27 -30.30
CA THR A 43 26.26 1.24 -29.84
C THR A 43 26.61 0.74 -28.43
N MET A 44 27.89 0.66 -28.05
CA MET A 44 28.29 0.29 -26.69
C MET A 44 28.10 1.39 -25.67
N ALA A 45 28.27 2.67 -26.01
CA ALA A 45 27.90 3.75 -25.09
C ALA A 45 26.39 3.68 -24.74
N ALA A 46 25.54 3.51 -25.76
CA ALA A 46 24.11 3.30 -25.58
C ALA A 46 23.79 2.00 -24.82
N ASN A 47 24.54 0.91 -25.05
CA ASN A 47 24.37 -0.36 -24.35
C ASN A 47 24.98 -0.37 -22.93
N VAL A 48 25.95 0.48 -22.62
CA VAL A 48 26.49 0.69 -21.27
C VAL A 48 25.50 1.52 -20.46
N GLU A 49 24.85 2.52 -21.04
CA GLU A 49 23.68 3.17 -20.44
C GLU A 49 22.51 2.18 -20.27
N PHE A 50 22.26 1.31 -21.26
CA PHE A 50 21.31 0.21 -21.13
C PHE A 50 21.72 -0.79 -20.04
N SER A 51 23.02 -1.04 -19.86
CA SER A 51 23.56 -1.93 -18.82
C SER A 51 23.47 -1.31 -17.42
N LYS A 52 23.66 0.01 -17.29
CA LYS A 52 23.34 0.76 -16.07
C LYS A 52 21.83 0.70 -15.77
N SER A 53 20.99 0.82 -16.79
CA SER A 53 19.54 0.65 -16.67
C SER A 53 19.15 -0.80 -16.31
N CYS A 54 19.82 -1.81 -16.84
CA CYS A 54 19.61 -3.21 -16.42
C CYS A 54 20.07 -3.46 -14.98
N ARG A 55 21.14 -2.80 -14.52
CA ARG A 55 21.57 -2.85 -13.13
C ARG A 55 20.48 -2.29 -12.20
N SER A 56 19.86 -1.16 -12.55
CA SER A 56 18.76 -0.61 -11.76
C SER A 56 17.50 -1.48 -11.81
N VAL A 57 17.18 -2.10 -12.95
CA VAL A 57 16.07 -3.07 -13.05
C VAL A 57 16.28 -4.29 -12.13
N LEU A 58 17.49 -4.83 -12.06
CA LEU A 58 17.80 -5.95 -11.15
C LEU A 58 17.64 -5.55 -9.68
N GLU A 59 17.99 -4.34 -9.30
CA GLU A 59 17.77 -3.81 -7.94
C GLU A 59 16.28 -3.68 -7.62
N PHE A 60 15.47 -3.18 -8.54
CA PHE A 60 14.01 -3.11 -8.36
C PHE A 60 13.39 -4.50 -8.24
N VAL A 61 13.84 -5.44 -9.07
CA VAL A 61 13.41 -6.85 -9.00
C VAL A 61 13.76 -7.45 -7.64
N LYS A 62 14.98 -7.26 -7.16
CA LYS A 62 15.41 -7.76 -5.84
C LYS A 62 14.54 -7.22 -4.71
N ARG A 63 14.24 -5.91 -4.72
CA ARG A 63 13.34 -5.30 -3.71
C ARG A 63 11.93 -5.87 -3.77
N VAL A 64 11.40 -6.13 -4.97
CA VAL A 64 10.08 -6.74 -5.14
C VAL A 64 10.07 -8.19 -4.66
N ASP A 65 11.16 -8.93 -4.89
CA ASP A 65 11.36 -10.28 -4.36
C ASP A 65 11.45 -10.27 -2.82
N GLU A 66 12.16 -9.31 -2.21
CA GLU A 66 12.24 -9.12 -0.75
C GLU A 66 10.86 -8.84 -0.12
N MET A 67 9.97 -8.16 -0.85
CA MET A 67 8.57 -7.95 -0.44
C MET A 67 7.70 -9.20 -0.64
N GLY A 68 8.26 -10.30 -1.15
CA GLY A 68 7.59 -11.60 -1.30
C GLY A 68 6.44 -11.58 -2.30
N ILE A 69 6.50 -10.74 -3.34
CA ILE A 69 5.53 -10.79 -4.44
C ILE A 69 5.88 -11.96 -5.36
N ASP A 70 4.92 -12.84 -5.65
CA ASP A 70 5.11 -13.93 -6.60
C ASP A 70 5.41 -13.39 -8.00
N ARG A 71 6.54 -13.81 -8.57
CA ARG A 71 7.03 -13.42 -9.91
C ARG A 71 6.04 -13.75 -11.02
N LYS A 72 5.19 -14.75 -10.84
CA LYS A 72 4.15 -15.14 -11.82
C LYS A 72 2.91 -14.25 -11.75
N SER A 73 2.75 -13.47 -10.69
CA SER A 73 1.59 -12.60 -10.50
C SER A 73 1.72 -11.29 -11.29
N ARG A 74 0.58 -10.74 -11.74
CA ARG A 74 0.55 -9.38 -12.33
C ARG A 74 1.05 -8.31 -11.36
N ALA A 75 0.89 -8.53 -10.06
CA ALA A 75 1.36 -7.63 -9.01
C ALA A 75 2.89 -7.46 -9.05
N PHE A 76 3.63 -8.46 -9.53
CA PHE A 76 5.08 -8.38 -9.67
C PHE A 76 5.51 -7.28 -10.64
N LEU A 77 4.91 -7.25 -11.84
CA LEU A 77 5.18 -6.22 -12.84
C LEU A 77 4.82 -4.83 -12.32
N HIS A 78 3.69 -4.70 -11.62
CA HIS A 78 3.28 -3.45 -10.99
C HIS A 78 4.23 -3.03 -9.87
N GLY A 79 4.74 -3.99 -9.09
CA GLY A 79 5.77 -3.78 -8.08
C GLY A 79 7.05 -3.22 -8.68
N VAL A 80 7.58 -3.89 -9.70
CA VAL A 80 8.83 -3.46 -10.39
C VAL A 80 8.65 -2.08 -10.99
N ARG A 81 7.52 -1.84 -11.69
CA ARG A 81 7.20 -0.53 -12.27
C ARG A 81 7.08 0.57 -11.21
N THR A 82 6.50 0.24 -10.05
CA THR A 82 6.37 1.18 -8.94
C THR A 82 7.76 1.54 -8.41
N MET A 83 8.58 0.54 -8.11
CA MET A 83 9.94 0.74 -7.61
C MET A 83 10.80 1.53 -8.60
N SER A 84 10.67 1.26 -9.89
CA SER A 84 11.42 1.99 -10.93
C SER A 84 11.00 3.44 -11.10
N SER A 85 9.83 3.84 -10.60
CA SER A 85 9.30 5.20 -10.76
C SER A 85 9.78 6.18 -9.69
N MET A 86 10.56 5.72 -8.71
CA MET A 86 11.02 6.56 -7.61
C MET A 86 12.41 6.19 -7.12
N THR A 87 13.08 7.15 -6.49
CA THR A 87 14.39 6.93 -5.88
C THR A 87 14.29 6.11 -4.59
N VAL A 88 15.42 5.57 -4.12
CA VAL A 88 15.51 4.80 -2.86
C VAL A 88 15.05 5.63 -1.67
N GLU A 89 15.49 6.89 -1.62
CA GLU A 89 15.16 7.83 -0.55
C GLU A 89 13.65 8.12 -0.54
N ASN A 90 13.05 8.28 -1.72
CA ASN A 90 11.60 8.47 -1.83
C ASN A 90 10.81 7.24 -1.38
N TRP A 91 11.33 6.04 -1.64
CA TRP A 91 10.76 4.79 -1.15
C TRP A 91 10.82 4.71 0.38
N GLU A 92 11.98 4.95 0.99
CA GLU A 92 12.17 4.96 2.44
C GLU A 92 11.27 5.98 3.14
N LEU A 93 11.18 7.20 2.59
CA LEU A 93 10.30 8.26 3.10
C LEU A 93 8.80 7.92 3.00
N LYS A 94 8.42 6.99 2.12
CA LYS A 94 7.05 6.44 2.05
C LYS A 94 6.87 5.35 3.10
N LEU A 95 7.83 4.45 3.27
CA LEU A 95 7.78 3.44 4.34
C LEU A 95 7.63 4.10 5.71
N GLU A 96 8.44 5.11 6.01
CA GLU A 96 8.30 5.91 7.25
C GLU A 96 6.93 6.58 7.36
N LEU A 97 6.36 7.04 6.25
CA LEU A 97 5.04 7.65 6.26
C LEU A 97 3.96 6.64 6.66
N PHE A 98 4.02 5.42 6.13
CA PHE A 98 3.09 4.35 6.51
C PHE A 98 3.29 3.91 7.96
N ARG A 99 4.54 3.85 8.46
CA ARG A 99 4.82 3.63 9.89
C ARG A 99 4.18 4.71 10.76
N ARG A 100 4.30 5.98 10.38
CA ARG A 100 3.64 7.12 11.06
C ARG A 100 2.11 7.08 10.97
N PHE A 101 1.55 6.39 9.98
CA PHE A 101 0.11 6.10 9.89
C PHE A 101 -0.32 4.95 10.81
N GLY A 102 0.62 4.27 11.48
CA GLY A 102 0.35 3.17 12.40
C GLY A 102 0.40 1.78 11.78
N PHE A 103 0.91 1.62 10.56
CA PHE A 103 1.09 0.29 9.96
C PHE A 103 2.32 -0.41 10.54
N SER A 104 2.19 -1.72 10.81
CA SER A 104 3.34 -2.60 11.06
C SER A 104 4.11 -2.90 9.77
N GLU A 105 5.33 -3.43 9.86
CA GLU A 105 6.11 -3.81 8.68
C GLU A 105 5.37 -4.86 7.83
N GLU A 106 4.72 -5.83 8.47
CA GLU A 106 3.91 -6.85 7.79
C GLU A 106 2.70 -6.22 7.10
N GLY A 107 2.06 -5.25 7.75
CA GLY A 107 0.95 -4.48 7.19
C GLY A 107 1.36 -3.66 5.96
N ILE A 108 2.56 -3.07 5.99
CA ILE A 108 3.14 -2.35 4.85
C ILE A 108 3.42 -3.30 3.69
N VAL A 109 4.04 -4.45 3.96
CA VAL A 109 4.30 -5.48 2.94
C VAL A 109 2.99 -5.94 2.32
N LEU A 110 1.98 -6.25 3.13
CA LEU A 110 0.68 -6.68 2.65
C LEU A 110 0.00 -5.60 1.79
N ALA A 111 0.06 -4.33 2.22
CA ALA A 111 -0.46 -3.20 1.46
C ALA A 111 0.24 -3.04 0.11
N PHE A 112 1.57 -3.16 0.08
CA PHE A 112 2.35 -3.10 -1.15
C PHE A 112 2.03 -4.25 -2.09
N LYS A 113 1.96 -5.50 -1.58
CA LYS A 113 1.56 -6.68 -2.38
C LYS A 113 0.17 -6.51 -3.00
N LYS A 114 -0.76 -5.93 -2.25
CA LYS A 114 -2.15 -5.72 -2.69
C LYS A 114 -2.27 -4.59 -3.72
N SER A 115 -1.52 -3.51 -3.56
CA SER A 115 -1.61 -2.33 -4.42
C SER A 115 -0.29 -1.57 -4.52
N PRO A 116 0.68 -2.06 -5.32
CA PRO A 116 1.97 -1.40 -5.47
C PRO A 116 1.83 0.06 -5.95
N GLN A 117 0.92 0.32 -6.89
CA GLN A 117 0.67 1.64 -7.46
C GLN A 117 0.24 2.70 -6.42
N ALA A 118 -0.36 2.31 -5.29
CA ALA A 118 -0.68 3.24 -4.22
C ALA A 118 0.61 3.90 -3.67
N PHE A 119 1.71 3.14 -3.65
CA PHE A 119 3.02 3.62 -3.22
C PHE A 119 3.68 4.53 -4.26
N ALA A 120 3.26 4.54 -5.53
CA ALA A 120 3.75 5.52 -6.50
C ALA A 120 3.20 6.94 -6.25
N SER A 121 2.14 7.09 -5.45
CA SER A 121 1.47 8.38 -5.23
C SER A 121 2.31 9.39 -4.45
N GLN A 122 2.19 10.67 -4.78
CA GLN A 122 2.84 11.75 -4.02
C GLN A 122 2.46 11.70 -2.53
N ARG A 123 3.44 11.94 -1.64
CA ARG A 123 3.27 11.88 -0.18
C ARG A 123 2.13 12.79 0.32
N GLY A 124 1.98 13.97 -0.29
CA GLY A 124 0.89 14.90 0.06
C GLY A 124 -0.50 14.33 -0.23
N LYS A 125 -0.66 13.56 -1.31
CA LYS A 125 -1.93 12.89 -1.64
C LYS A 125 -2.22 11.75 -0.65
N LEU A 126 -1.21 10.95 -0.32
CA LEU A 126 -1.32 9.88 0.69
C LEU A 126 -1.72 10.43 2.06
N ARG A 127 -1.07 11.50 2.53
CA ARG A 127 -1.41 12.18 3.79
C ARG A 127 -2.84 12.70 3.82
N ARG A 128 -3.30 13.31 2.73
CA ARG A 128 -4.67 13.82 2.62
C ARG A 128 -5.68 12.68 2.68
N SER A 129 -5.45 11.60 1.93
CA SER A 129 -6.32 10.42 1.93
C SER A 129 -6.40 9.77 3.31
N HIS A 130 -5.26 9.56 3.98
CA HIS A 130 -5.23 8.98 5.33
C HIS A 130 -5.94 9.88 6.35
N ARG A 131 -5.69 11.20 6.33
CA ARG A 131 -6.38 12.16 7.21
C ARG A 131 -7.89 12.14 7.01
N PHE A 132 -8.32 12.11 5.75
CA PHE A 132 -9.73 12.02 5.41
C PHE A 132 -10.36 10.74 5.97
N SER A 133 -9.71 9.59 5.80
CA SER A 133 -10.17 8.31 6.37
C SER A 133 -10.30 8.37 7.89
N LEU A 134 -9.30 8.90 8.60
CA LEU A 134 -9.38 9.07 10.06
C LEU A 134 -10.53 10.00 10.48
N SER A 135 -10.77 11.07 9.72
CA SER A 135 -11.88 11.98 9.99
C SER A 135 -13.25 11.33 9.81
N LEU A 136 -13.41 10.46 8.80
CA LEU A 136 -14.63 9.70 8.59
C LEU A 136 -14.86 8.70 9.73
N GLN A 137 -13.82 7.97 10.13
CA GLN A 137 -13.92 7.02 11.22
C GLN A 137 -14.28 7.70 12.54
N ARG A 138 -13.69 8.87 12.83
CA ARG A 138 -14.05 9.67 14.00
C ARG A 138 -15.52 10.09 13.99
N ARG A 139 -16.00 10.66 12.87
CA ARG A 139 -17.40 11.09 12.72
C ARG A 139 -18.37 9.93 12.92
N ALA A 140 -18.05 8.75 12.38
CA ALA A 140 -18.87 7.55 12.57
C ALA A 140 -18.95 7.14 14.05
N MET A 141 -17.83 7.18 14.78
CA MET A 141 -17.81 6.86 16.22
C MET A 141 -18.61 7.89 17.05
N GLU A 142 -18.51 9.18 16.72
CA GLU A 142 -19.27 10.26 17.37
C GLU A 142 -20.78 10.12 17.14
N SER A 143 -21.22 9.84 15.90
CA SER A 143 -22.63 9.60 15.57
C SER A 143 -23.20 8.43 16.39
N ASN A 144 -22.48 7.29 16.39
CA ASN A 144 -22.91 6.10 17.12
C ASN A 144 -22.99 6.36 18.64
N GLY A 145 -22.04 7.13 19.19
CA GLY A 145 -22.05 7.52 20.60
C GLY A 145 -23.22 8.45 20.96
N ALA A 146 -23.55 9.40 20.08
CA ALA A 146 -24.68 10.30 20.26
C ALA A 146 -26.01 9.53 20.22
N GLU A 147 -26.17 8.62 19.25
CA GLU A 147 -27.33 7.73 19.14
C GLU A 147 -27.50 6.87 20.39
N ALA A 148 -26.42 6.20 20.84
CA ALA A 148 -26.46 5.38 22.06
C ALA A 148 -26.82 6.21 23.32
N SER A 149 -26.35 7.46 23.39
CA SER A 149 -26.64 8.37 24.50
C SER A 149 -28.08 8.89 24.45
N GLN A 150 -28.66 9.04 23.27
CA GLN A 150 -30.06 9.40 23.10
C GLN A 150 -30.98 8.26 23.50
N ILE A 151 -30.71 7.04 23.01
CA ILE A 151 -31.46 5.83 23.38
C ILE A 151 -31.45 5.62 24.89
N ARG A 152 -30.29 5.80 25.55
CA ARG A 152 -30.19 5.66 27.01
C ARG A 152 -31.10 6.65 27.75
N ARG A 153 -31.12 7.92 27.34
CA ARG A 153 -31.99 8.95 27.94
C ARG A 153 -33.47 8.64 27.75
N GLU A 154 -33.86 8.18 26.57
CA GLU A 154 -35.24 7.77 26.29
C GLU A 154 -35.65 6.58 27.16
N ILE A 155 -34.79 5.55 27.30
CA ILE A 155 -35.04 4.42 28.20
C ILE A 155 -35.24 4.88 29.65
N ASP A 156 -34.40 5.78 30.15
CA ASP A 156 -34.50 6.27 31.53
C ASP A 156 -35.79 7.09 31.75
N SER A 157 -36.18 7.90 30.76
CA SER A 157 -37.47 8.63 30.78
C SER A 157 -38.66 7.68 30.78
N LEU A 158 -38.65 6.64 29.93
CA LEU A 158 -39.70 5.64 29.86
C LEU A 158 -39.82 4.83 31.16
N LYS A 159 -38.69 4.51 31.81
CA LYS A 159 -38.69 3.85 33.12
C LYS A 159 -39.34 4.73 34.19
N LEU A 160 -39.03 6.02 34.23
CA LEU A 160 -39.65 6.96 35.17
C LEU A 160 -41.16 7.07 34.92
N SER A 161 -41.57 7.20 33.65
CA SER A 161 -42.98 7.26 33.29
C SER A 161 -43.72 5.98 33.67
N LYS A 162 -43.11 4.80 33.49
CA LYS A 162 -43.67 3.52 33.90
C LYS A 162 -43.92 3.47 35.41
N ILE A 163 -42.95 3.87 36.23
CA ILE A 163 -43.08 3.92 37.70
C ILE A 163 -44.24 4.83 38.10
N GLU A 164 -44.38 5.99 37.46
CA GLU A 164 -45.47 6.92 37.76
C GLU A 164 -46.84 6.34 37.38
N ILE A 165 -46.94 5.66 36.23
CA ILE A 165 -48.17 4.98 35.82
C ILE A 165 -48.52 3.88 36.82
N GLU A 166 -47.57 3.05 37.22
CA GLU A 166 -47.76 1.98 38.21
C GLU A 166 -48.28 2.55 39.55
N ARG A 167 -47.71 3.66 40.03
CA ARG A 167 -48.19 4.35 41.24
C ARG A 167 -49.63 4.83 41.12
N ARG A 168 -49.99 5.42 39.98
CA ARG A 168 -51.37 5.91 39.73
C ARG A 168 -52.36 4.75 39.65
N ILE A 169 -51.99 3.63 39.03
CA ILE A 169 -52.80 2.41 39.00
C ILE A 169 -53.05 1.92 40.43
N SER A 170 -52.01 1.75 41.25
CA SER A 170 -52.18 1.30 42.64
C SER A 170 -53.07 2.22 43.49
N ALA A 171 -52.98 3.54 43.27
CA ALA A 171 -53.84 4.51 43.95
C ALA A 171 -55.32 4.34 43.55
N LEU A 172 -55.60 4.20 42.25
CA LEU A 172 -56.96 3.97 41.73
C LEU A 172 -57.53 2.64 42.22
N GLU A 173 -56.73 1.57 42.24
CA GLU A 173 -57.14 0.27 42.80
C GLU A 173 -57.50 0.36 44.29
N SER A 174 -56.80 1.19 45.06
CA SER A 174 -57.16 1.44 46.46
C SER A 174 -58.50 2.15 46.58
N GLN A 175 -58.71 3.20 45.79
CA GLN A 175 -59.97 3.94 45.78
C GLN A 175 -61.17 3.05 45.40
N LEU A 176 -60.98 2.13 44.45
CA LEU A 176 -62.04 1.21 44.04
C LEU A 176 -62.44 0.24 45.16
N ARG A 177 -61.46 -0.30 45.90
CA ARG A 177 -61.72 -1.18 47.07
C ARG A 177 -62.52 -0.49 48.16
N ASP A 178 -62.23 0.79 48.42
CA ASP A 178 -62.96 1.58 49.42
C ASP A 178 -64.43 1.78 49.01
N ILE A 179 -64.69 2.05 47.71
CA ILE A 179 -66.06 2.22 47.17
C ILE A 179 -66.87 0.92 47.23
N GLU A 180 -66.26 -0.23 46.92
CA GLU A 180 -66.94 -1.53 46.98
C GLU A 180 -67.25 -2.00 48.41
N GLY A 181 -66.44 -1.57 49.39
CA GLY A 181 -66.64 -1.89 50.82
C GLY A 181 -67.81 -1.17 51.49
N ASP A 182 -68.14 0.05 51.03
CA ASP A 182 -69.23 0.87 51.57
C ASP A 182 -70.62 0.52 50.97
N GLY A 183 -70.67 -0.38 49.97
CA GLY A 183 -71.89 -0.69 49.20
C GLY A 183 -72.80 -1.81 49.74
N TRP A 184 -72.44 -2.48 50.85
CA TRP A 184 -73.21 -3.61 51.42
C TRP A 184 -73.34 -3.55 52.96
N SER A 185 -73.76 -2.42 53.51
CA SER A 185 -74.30 -2.34 54.89
C SER A 185 -75.80 -2.06 54.88
#